data_AF-X6CC30-F1
#
_entry.id   AF-X6CC30-F1
#
_cell.length_a   1.000
_cell.length_b   1.000
_cell.length_c   1.000
_cell.angle_alpha   90.00
_cell.angle_beta   90.00
_cell.angle_gamma   90.00
#
_symmetry.space_group_name_H-M   'P 1'
#
loop_
_entity.id
_entity.type
_entity.pdbx_description
1 polymer ?
#
loop_
_entity_poly.entity_id
_entity_poly.type
_entity_poly.pdbx_seq_one_letter_code
_entity_poly.pdbx_strand_id
1 'polypeptide(L)'
;MRHSSWYDPELVTQEGEAILAKLDDWAIRELRRTALVWSGWWPTKALTGIDLIPGTEWGIRFIESKQWRRLRIFFLSLLWRAAASTREEFSEVHLSDEDLERLRKMIVDENPDPIDYFQIQLIQLSTFGFEHNHTPIPGVKTIRGVNGGADYQVPFYRFYFDGLIAHFDRRPIAEIQKTPMEELVLGYGERLCVATVSYWESSQRKMLERMWQEADRWPRKTRLPKK
;
A
#
# COMPACT_ATOMS: atom_id res chain seq x y z
N MET A 1 -7.68 -5.67 -23.68
CA MET A 1 -7.50 -6.67 -22.62
C MET A 1 -7.28 -5.89 -21.34
N ARG A 2 -8.10 -6.06 -20.29
CA ARG A 2 -7.75 -5.53 -18.97
C ARG A 2 -6.79 -6.53 -18.35
N HIS A 3 -5.55 -6.11 -18.13
CA HIS A 3 -4.56 -6.94 -17.46
C HIS A 3 -4.95 -7.06 -15.98
N SER A 4 -4.99 -8.28 -15.45
CA SER A 4 -5.38 -8.56 -14.06
C SER A 4 -4.23 -8.38 -13.06
N SER A 5 -3.10 -7.85 -13.51
CA SER A 5 -1.84 -7.81 -12.76
C SER A 5 -1.17 -6.44 -12.86
N TRP A 6 -0.67 -5.93 -11.73
CA TRP A 6 0.19 -4.75 -11.64
C TRP A 6 1.58 -4.94 -12.26
N TYR A 7 1.81 -6.10 -12.87
CA TYR A 7 3.11 -6.51 -13.36
C TYR A 7 3.36 -5.96 -14.78
N ASP A 8 4.41 -5.13 -14.92
CA ASP A 8 4.87 -4.58 -16.20
C ASP A 8 6.06 -5.36 -16.75
N PRO A 9 5.87 -6.26 -17.73
CA PRO A 9 6.91 -7.18 -18.18
C PRO A 9 8.04 -6.49 -18.96
N GLU A 10 7.84 -5.25 -19.39
CA GLU A 10 8.85 -4.48 -20.14
C GLU A 10 9.70 -3.57 -19.23
N LEU A 11 9.45 -3.58 -17.91
CA LEU A 11 10.06 -2.63 -16.98
C LEU A 11 11.54 -2.91 -16.70
N VAL A 12 11.93 -4.18 -16.63
CA VAL A 12 13.27 -4.60 -16.22
C VAL A 12 13.84 -5.68 -17.14
N THR A 13 15.16 -5.84 -17.09
CA THR A 13 15.82 -7.01 -17.68
C THR A 13 15.38 -8.29 -16.99
N GLN A 14 15.66 -9.44 -17.60
CA GLN A 14 15.39 -10.75 -16.99
C GLN A 14 16.06 -10.93 -15.62
N GLU A 15 17.27 -10.41 -15.44
CA GLU A 15 17.99 -10.44 -14.16
C GLU A 15 17.27 -9.58 -13.11
N GLY A 16 16.82 -8.38 -13.49
CA GLY A 16 16.03 -7.52 -12.64
C GLY A 16 14.71 -8.19 -12.23
N GLU A 17 14.06 -8.89 -13.16
CA GLU A 17 12.84 -9.62 -12.85
C GLU A 17 13.08 -10.78 -11.89
N ALA A 18 14.20 -11.49 -12.01
CA ALA A 18 14.55 -12.55 -11.06
C ALA A 18 14.71 -12.02 -9.62
N ILE A 19 15.25 -10.80 -9.46
CA ILE A 19 15.37 -10.14 -8.14
C ILE A 19 13.97 -9.82 -7.58
N LEU A 20 13.11 -9.20 -8.38
CA LEU A 20 11.77 -8.80 -7.97
C LEU A 20 10.89 -10.00 -7.66
N ALA A 21 10.88 -11.03 -8.51
CA ALA A 21 10.11 -12.26 -8.29
C ALA A 21 10.51 -12.97 -6.99
N LYS A 22 11.81 -13.06 -6.69
CA LYS A 22 12.31 -13.66 -5.44
C LYS A 22 11.81 -12.88 -4.21
N LEU A 23 11.80 -11.55 -4.29
CA LEU A 23 11.32 -10.67 -3.23
C LEU A 23 9.80 -10.81 -3.04
N ASP A 24 9.03 -10.83 -4.14
CA ASP A 24 7.57 -10.97 -4.14
C ASP A 24 7.14 -12.33 -3.56
N ASP A 25 7.76 -13.43 -4.01
CA ASP A 25 7.50 -14.78 -3.50
C ASP A 25 7.71 -14.87 -1.99
N TRP A 26 8.78 -14.24 -1.51
CA TRP A 26 9.08 -14.18 -0.09
C TRP A 26 8.05 -13.32 0.65
N ALA A 27 7.72 -12.13 0.13
CA ALA A 27 6.82 -11.19 0.78
C ALA A 27 5.40 -11.73 0.87
N ILE A 28 4.88 -12.40 -0.16
CA ILE A 28 3.56 -13.04 -0.16
C ILE A 28 3.47 -14.08 0.97
N ARG A 29 4.53 -14.89 1.15
CA ARG A 29 4.57 -15.86 2.25
C ARG A 29 4.57 -15.17 3.62
N GLU A 30 5.34 -14.10 3.78
CA GLU A 30 5.41 -13.36 5.04
C GLU A 30 4.08 -12.66 5.36
N LEU A 31 3.48 -11.96 4.39
CA LEU A 31 2.18 -11.29 4.53
C LEU A 31 1.07 -12.27 4.92
N ARG A 32 1.07 -13.48 4.34
CA ARG A 32 0.11 -14.53 4.70
C ARG A 32 0.39 -15.09 6.10
N ARG A 33 1.66 -15.39 6.41
CA ARG A 33 2.08 -15.90 7.72
C ARG A 33 1.67 -14.98 8.87
N THR A 34 1.74 -13.66 8.64
CA THR A 34 1.40 -12.64 9.65
C THR A 34 -0.06 -12.23 9.61
N ALA A 35 -0.87 -12.88 8.76
CA ALA A 35 -2.26 -12.53 8.51
C ALA A 35 -2.47 -11.04 8.21
N LEU A 36 -1.55 -10.41 7.46
CA LEU A 36 -1.65 -9.01 7.01
C LEU A 36 -2.55 -8.85 5.79
N VAL A 37 -2.75 -9.93 5.02
CA VAL A 37 -3.60 -9.98 3.84
C VAL A 37 -4.67 -11.06 3.99
N TRP A 38 -5.83 -10.89 3.36
CA TRP A 38 -6.97 -11.81 3.50
C TRP A 38 -6.62 -13.25 3.11
N SER A 39 -5.80 -13.45 2.08
CA SER A 39 -5.36 -14.80 1.68
C SER A 39 -4.55 -15.55 2.76
N GLY A 40 -4.15 -14.89 3.84
CA GLY A 40 -3.51 -15.51 5.02
C GLY A 40 -4.45 -15.84 6.18
N TRP A 41 -5.74 -15.47 6.13
CA TRP A 41 -6.64 -15.56 7.29
C TRP A 41 -7.32 -16.92 7.49
N TRP A 42 -7.17 -17.84 6.55
CA TRP A 42 -7.97 -19.06 6.53
C TRP A 42 -7.91 -19.84 7.87
N PRO A 43 -9.06 -20.27 8.44
CA PRO A 43 -10.43 -20.23 7.90
C PRO A 43 -11.29 -19.01 8.33
N THR A 44 -10.73 -17.98 8.98
CA THR A 44 -11.51 -16.85 9.50
C THR A 44 -11.86 -15.83 8.42
N LYS A 45 -12.99 -15.13 8.58
CA LYS A 45 -13.46 -14.05 7.69
C LYS A 45 -13.37 -12.65 8.32
N ALA A 46 -12.89 -12.60 9.55
CA ALA A 46 -12.67 -11.40 10.34
C ALA A 46 -11.40 -11.60 11.17
N LEU A 47 -10.68 -10.49 11.39
CA LEU A 47 -9.52 -10.49 12.26
C LEU A 47 -9.91 -10.61 13.73
N THR A 48 -9.04 -11.29 14.46
CA THR A 48 -9.08 -11.38 15.92
C THR A 48 -7.88 -10.62 16.51
N GLY A 49 -7.91 -10.33 17.81
CA GLY A 49 -6.81 -9.61 18.49
C GLY A 49 -6.69 -8.15 18.06
N ILE A 50 -7.82 -7.49 17.78
CA ILE A 50 -7.90 -6.06 17.52
C ILE A 50 -8.33 -5.35 18.79
N ASP A 51 -7.58 -4.33 19.20
CA ASP A 51 -7.97 -3.38 20.23
C ASP A 51 -8.76 -2.24 19.56
N LEU A 52 -10.08 -2.23 19.77
CA LEU A 52 -10.94 -1.18 19.21
C LEU A 52 -10.69 0.16 19.90
N ILE A 53 -10.64 1.24 19.11
CA ILE A 53 -10.53 2.60 19.62
C ILE A 53 -11.93 3.08 20.01
N PRO A 54 -12.19 3.36 21.30
CA PRO A 54 -13.53 3.72 21.77
C PRO A 54 -14.15 4.89 21.01
N GLY A 55 -15.42 4.74 20.62
CA GLY A 55 -16.17 5.77 19.89
C GLY A 55 -15.80 5.90 18.41
N THR A 56 -15.08 4.93 17.83
CA THR A 56 -14.72 4.92 16.41
C THR A 56 -14.88 3.53 15.79
N GLU A 57 -14.90 3.47 14.46
CA GLU A 57 -14.86 2.21 13.69
C GLU A 57 -13.43 1.65 13.50
N TRP A 58 -12.44 2.31 14.11
CA TRP A 58 -11.04 1.96 14.00
C TRP A 58 -10.60 1.10 15.17
N GLY A 59 -9.65 0.20 14.90
CA GLY A 59 -8.92 -0.51 15.92
C GLY A 59 -7.43 -0.56 15.59
N ILE A 60 -6.64 -1.13 16.48
CA ILE A 60 -5.21 -1.39 16.25
C ILE A 60 -4.90 -2.84 16.58
N ARG A 61 -3.88 -3.38 15.93
CA ARG A 61 -3.26 -4.65 16.31
C ARG A 61 -1.76 -4.53 16.21
N PHE A 62 -1.06 -5.28 17.05
CA PHE A 62 0.39 -5.36 17.01
C PHE A 62 0.84 -6.71 16.46
N ILE A 63 1.89 -6.69 15.65
CA ILE A 63 2.45 -7.88 15.02
C ILE A 63 3.96 -7.86 15.20
N GLU A 64 4.51 -8.98 15.66
CA GLU A 64 5.94 -9.16 15.82
C GLU A 64 6.54 -9.93 14.63
N SER A 65 7.63 -9.42 14.08
CA SER A 65 8.47 -10.13 13.12
C SER A 65 9.84 -9.45 13.01
N LYS A 66 10.87 -10.28 12.86
CA LYS A 66 12.23 -9.83 12.53
C LYS A 66 12.37 -9.40 11.07
N GLN A 67 11.32 -9.60 10.28
CA GLN A 67 11.33 -9.45 8.84
C GLN A 67 10.76 -8.11 8.35
N TRP A 68 10.32 -7.21 9.23
CA TRP A 68 9.70 -5.93 8.83
C TRP A 68 10.60 -5.07 7.95
N ARG A 69 11.91 -5.11 8.19
CA ARG A 69 12.89 -4.40 7.37
C ARG A 69 12.96 -4.94 5.94
N ARG A 70 12.89 -6.26 5.76
CA ARG A 70 12.82 -6.87 4.43
C ARG A 70 11.45 -6.66 3.77
N LEU A 71 10.37 -6.69 4.55
CA LEU A 71 9.02 -6.41 4.04
C LEU A 71 8.92 -4.96 3.55
N ARG A 72 9.60 -4.02 4.21
CA ARG A 72 9.73 -2.64 3.71
C ARG A 72 10.33 -2.59 2.31
N ILE A 73 11.39 -3.35 2.01
CA ILE A 73 11.97 -3.43 0.65
C ILE A 73 10.95 -3.87 -0.38
N PHE A 74 10.15 -4.89 -0.04
CA PHE A 74 9.06 -5.33 -0.90
C PHE A 74 8.09 -4.18 -1.21
N PHE A 75 7.61 -3.43 -0.21
CA PHE A 75 6.71 -2.31 -0.48
C PHE A 75 7.39 -1.18 -1.27
N LEU A 76 8.65 -0.85 -0.98
CA LEU A 76 9.41 0.13 -1.76
C LEU A 76 9.57 -0.31 -3.22
N SER A 77 9.70 -1.61 -3.48
CA SER A 77 9.71 -2.15 -4.84
C SER A 77 8.37 -1.98 -5.56
N LEU A 78 7.24 -2.01 -4.86
CA LEU A 78 5.93 -1.71 -5.46
C LEU A 78 5.84 -0.24 -5.87
N LEU A 79 6.31 0.66 -5.00
CA LEU A 79 6.35 2.10 -5.31
C LEU A 79 7.27 2.39 -6.50
N TRP A 80 8.48 1.82 -6.51
CA TRP A 80 9.42 1.97 -7.61
C TRP A 80 8.84 1.46 -8.93
N ARG A 81 8.24 0.27 -8.93
CA ARG A 81 7.61 -0.31 -10.12
C ARG A 81 6.49 0.56 -10.68
N ALA A 82 5.62 1.07 -9.82
CA ALA A 82 4.55 1.97 -10.24
C ALA A 82 5.13 3.26 -10.85
N ALA A 83 6.10 3.89 -10.18
CA ALA A 83 6.68 5.14 -10.65
C ALA A 83 7.52 5.00 -11.94
N ALA A 84 8.16 3.85 -12.15
CA ALA A 84 9.03 3.60 -13.30
C ALA A 84 8.27 3.06 -14.52
N SER A 85 7.04 2.55 -14.34
CA SER A 85 6.23 2.01 -15.42
C SER A 85 5.62 3.12 -16.29
N THR A 86 5.47 2.84 -17.58
CA THR A 86 4.81 3.74 -18.54
C THR A 86 3.32 3.42 -18.72
N ARG A 87 2.79 2.43 -18.00
CA ARG A 87 1.39 2.02 -18.11
C ARG A 87 0.45 3.09 -17.57
N GLU A 88 -0.69 3.26 -18.26
CA GLU A 88 -1.72 4.24 -17.90
C GLU A 88 -2.23 4.06 -16.46
N GLU A 89 -2.31 2.81 -15.98
CA GLU A 89 -2.69 2.52 -14.59
C GLU A 89 -1.73 3.16 -13.57
N PHE A 90 -0.45 3.34 -13.85
CA PHE A 90 0.47 3.98 -12.89
C PHE A 90 0.71 5.46 -13.16
N SER A 91 -0.04 6.07 -14.07
CA SER A 91 0.17 7.45 -14.52
C SER A 91 0.03 8.51 -13.43
N GLU A 92 -0.51 8.21 -12.25
CA GLU A 92 -0.60 9.16 -11.13
C GLU A 92 0.55 9.04 -10.12
N VAL A 93 1.43 8.03 -10.27
CA VAL A 93 2.61 7.84 -9.42
C VAL A 93 3.82 8.45 -10.12
N HIS A 94 4.37 9.51 -9.52
CA HIS A 94 5.47 10.27 -10.10
C HIS A 94 6.57 10.47 -9.07
N LEU A 95 7.76 10.00 -9.39
CA LEU A 95 8.97 10.20 -8.62
C LEU A 95 10.02 10.94 -9.45
N SER A 96 10.94 11.62 -8.79
CA SER A 96 12.10 12.20 -9.46
C SER A 96 13.04 11.09 -9.95
N ASP A 97 13.87 11.37 -10.96
CA ASP A 97 14.89 10.42 -11.42
C ASP A 97 15.86 10.04 -10.29
N GLU A 98 16.16 10.99 -9.39
CA GLU A 98 16.98 10.75 -8.20
C GLU A 98 16.30 9.74 -7.27
N ASP A 99 15.00 9.90 -7.00
CA ASP A 99 14.26 8.99 -6.14
C ASP A 99 14.11 7.60 -6.76
N LEU A 100 13.88 7.53 -8.08
CA LEU A 100 13.82 6.28 -8.83
C LEU A 100 15.14 5.51 -8.72
N GLU A 101 16.26 6.18 -8.97
CA GLU A 101 17.58 5.54 -8.89
C GLU A 101 17.95 5.14 -7.46
N ARG A 102 17.57 5.96 -6.48
CA ARG A 102 17.78 5.64 -5.06
C ARG A 102 16.98 4.42 -4.63
N LEU A 103 15.69 4.36 -4.96
CA LEU A 103 14.85 3.19 -4.68
C LEU A 103 15.38 1.95 -5.40
N ARG A 104 15.81 2.06 -6.67
CA ARG A 104 16.41 0.95 -7.41
C ARG A 104 17.60 0.36 -6.67
N LYS A 105 18.53 1.20 -6.18
CA LYS A 105 19.68 0.76 -5.37
C LYS A 105 19.25 0.10 -4.07
N MET A 106 18.32 0.71 -3.33
CA MET A 106 17.79 0.13 -2.09
C MET A 106 17.20 -1.28 -2.32
N ILE A 107 16.51 -1.51 -3.43
CA ILE A 107 15.92 -2.81 -3.78
C ILE A 107 17.01 -3.83 -4.13
N VAL A 108 17.96 -3.45 -5.00
CA VAL A 108 19.04 -4.34 -5.45
C VAL A 108 19.97 -4.73 -4.30
N ASP A 109 20.29 -3.77 -3.43
CA ASP A 109 21.19 -3.97 -2.29
C ASP A 109 20.47 -4.55 -1.05
N GLU A 110 19.16 -4.82 -1.15
CA GLU A 110 18.27 -5.18 -0.04
C GLU A 110 18.41 -4.24 1.19
N ASN A 111 18.67 -2.95 0.96
CA ASN A 111 18.94 -1.94 2.00
C ASN A 111 17.67 -1.14 2.38
N PRO A 112 17.11 -1.32 3.59
CA PRO A 112 15.84 -0.72 3.99
C PRO A 112 15.96 0.73 4.49
N ASP A 113 17.19 1.23 4.63
CA ASP A 113 17.47 2.51 5.27
C ASP A 113 17.65 3.65 4.26
N PRO A 114 17.32 4.90 4.68
CA PRO A 114 16.75 5.25 5.98
C PRO A 114 15.25 4.96 6.06
N ILE A 115 14.75 4.64 7.25
CA ILE A 115 13.32 4.37 7.51
C ILE A 115 12.44 5.56 7.15
N ASP A 116 12.96 6.78 7.30
CA ASP A 116 12.24 8.03 7.07
C ASP A 116 11.99 8.33 5.58
N TYR A 117 12.70 7.65 4.68
CA TYR A 117 12.57 7.88 3.24
C TYR A 117 11.40 7.07 2.67
N PHE A 118 10.33 7.71 2.21
CA PHE A 118 9.05 7.05 1.93
C PHE A 118 8.60 6.16 3.09
N GLN A 119 8.29 6.76 4.25
CA GLN A 119 7.71 6.02 5.37
C GLN A 119 6.44 5.30 4.94
N ILE A 120 6.29 4.06 5.40
CA ILE A 120 5.20 3.18 4.99
C ILE A 120 4.34 2.88 6.20
N GLN A 121 3.08 3.28 6.14
CA GLN A 121 2.06 2.93 7.13
C GLN A 121 1.12 1.91 6.53
N LEU A 122 0.86 0.84 7.28
CA LEU A 122 -0.08 -0.19 6.87
C LEU A 122 -1.42 0.02 7.58
N ILE A 123 -2.48 -0.05 6.79
CA ILE A 123 -3.86 -0.09 7.28
C ILE A 123 -4.48 -1.38 6.76
N GLN A 124 -5.07 -2.15 7.66
CA GLN A 124 -5.64 -3.44 7.32
C GLN A 124 -7.15 -3.43 7.48
N LEU A 125 -7.87 -3.93 6.49
CA LEU A 125 -9.29 -4.15 6.63
C LEU A 125 -9.52 -5.31 7.60
N SER A 126 -10.39 -5.14 8.60
CA SER A 126 -10.65 -6.13 9.66
C SER A 126 -11.71 -7.18 9.30
N THR A 127 -12.42 -6.98 8.19
CA THR A 127 -13.43 -7.88 7.64
C THR A 127 -13.20 -8.05 6.15
N PHE A 128 -13.64 -9.19 5.60
CA PHE A 128 -13.60 -9.41 4.15
C PHE A 128 -14.52 -8.43 3.42
N GLY A 129 -14.04 -7.97 2.26
CA GLY A 129 -14.79 -7.20 1.29
C GLY A 129 -14.78 -7.87 -0.07
N PHE A 130 -15.04 -7.09 -1.12
CA PHE A 130 -14.90 -7.58 -2.47
C PHE A 130 -13.42 -7.70 -2.85
N GLU A 131 -13.04 -8.84 -3.41
CA GLU A 131 -11.71 -9.04 -3.98
C GLU A 131 -11.56 -8.21 -5.24
N HIS A 132 -10.62 -7.27 -5.21
CA HIS A 132 -10.20 -6.52 -6.37
C HIS A 132 -8.82 -5.92 -6.11
N ASN A 133 -8.13 -5.52 -7.16
CA ASN A 133 -6.96 -4.65 -7.04
C ASN A 133 -7.42 -3.22 -7.32
N HIS A 134 -6.90 -2.25 -6.56
CA HIS A 134 -7.09 -0.84 -6.86
C HIS A 134 -5.75 -0.29 -7.30
N THR A 135 -5.71 0.22 -8.52
CA THR A 135 -4.63 1.06 -9.02
C THR A 135 -4.09 2.03 -7.95
N PRO A 136 -2.77 2.21 -7.85
CA PRO A 136 -2.20 3.18 -6.92
C PRO A 136 -2.68 4.60 -7.20
N ILE A 137 -2.98 5.36 -6.16
CA ILE A 137 -3.42 6.76 -6.30
C ILE A 137 -2.69 7.69 -5.31
N PRO A 138 -2.47 8.96 -5.65
CA PRO A 138 -2.07 9.97 -4.69
C PRO A 138 -3.26 10.36 -3.81
N GLY A 139 -2.96 10.71 -2.56
CA GLY A 139 -3.94 11.20 -1.61
C GLY A 139 -3.32 12.18 -0.63
N VAL A 140 -4.18 12.82 0.16
CA VAL A 140 -3.76 13.68 1.27
C VAL A 140 -4.65 13.35 2.47
N LYS A 141 -4.04 13.16 3.64
CA LYS A 141 -4.76 12.98 4.91
C LYS A 141 -4.42 14.13 5.85
N THR A 142 -5.44 14.63 6.55
CA THR A 142 -5.27 15.58 7.65
C THR A 142 -4.97 14.79 8.92
N ILE A 143 -3.82 15.02 9.54
CA ILE A 143 -3.55 14.55 10.89
C ILE A 143 -3.85 15.71 11.84
N ARG A 144 -4.68 15.44 12.85
CA ARG A 144 -4.99 16.43 13.88
C ARG A 144 -3.78 16.67 14.75
N GLY A 145 -3.49 17.93 15.04
CA GLY A 145 -2.42 18.25 15.97
C GLY A 145 -2.75 17.74 17.38
N VAL A 146 -1.76 17.16 18.06
CA VAL A 146 -1.89 16.71 19.45
C VAL A 146 -1.55 17.87 20.39
N ASN A 147 -2.21 17.95 21.55
CA ASN A 147 -1.93 18.96 22.59
C ASN A 147 -1.99 20.42 22.10
N GLY A 148 -2.95 20.75 21.23
CA GLY A 148 -3.12 22.10 20.70
C GLY A 148 -2.20 22.46 19.53
N GLY A 149 -1.45 21.49 19.00
CA GLY A 149 -0.75 21.65 17.72
C GLY A 149 -1.73 21.91 16.57
N ALA A 150 -1.24 22.55 15.52
CA ALA A 150 -2.03 22.74 14.29
C ALA A 150 -2.21 21.40 13.56
N ASP A 151 -3.39 21.24 12.95
CA ASP A 151 -3.62 20.17 11.97
C ASP A 151 -2.63 20.32 10.81
N TYR A 152 -2.15 19.18 10.31
CA TYR A 152 -1.22 19.17 9.17
C TYR A 152 -1.63 18.15 8.13
N GLN A 153 -1.26 18.44 6.88
CA GLN A 153 -1.55 17.60 5.74
C GLN A 153 -0.39 16.64 5.49
N VAL A 154 -0.70 15.38 5.23
CA VAL A 154 0.26 14.35 4.85
C VAL A 154 -0.11 13.86 3.45
N PRO A 155 0.60 14.30 2.40
CA PRO A 155 0.49 13.70 1.08
C PRO A 155 1.05 12.27 1.10
N PHE A 156 0.39 11.35 0.40
CA PHE A 156 0.83 9.96 0.30
C PHE A 156 0.49 9.34 -1.04
N TYR A 157 1.18 8.25 -1.38
CA TYR A 157 0.69 7.27 -2.36
C TYR A 157 -0.02 6.13 -1.65
N ARG A 158 -1.15 5.70 -2.20
CA ARG A 158 -1.99 4.64 -1.67
C ARG A 158 -1.94 3.42 -2.58
N PHE A 159 -1.56 2.28 -2.02
CA PHE A 159 -1.64 0.99 -2.68
C PHE A 159 -2.65 0.13 -1.94
N TYR A 160 -3.49 -0.62 -2.65
CA TYR A 160 -4.44 -1.55 -2.05
C TYR A 160 -4.40 -2.91 -2.72
N PHE A 161 -4.16 -3.95 -1.93
CA PHE A 161 -4.16 -5.33 -2.37
C PHE A 161 -4.57 -6.27 -1.23
N ASP A 162 -5.47 -7.20 -1.54
CA ASP A 162 -5.85 -8.32 -0.65
C ASP A 162 -6.20 -7.91 0.80
N GLY A 163 -7.02 -6.85 0.95
CA GLY A 163 -7.45 -6.34 2.25
C GLY A 163 -6.43 -5.45 2.97
N LEU A 164 -5.24 -5.24 2.40
CA LEU A 164 -4.18 -4.42 2.95
C LEU A 164 -4.03 -3.13 2.15
N ILE A 165 -3.83 -2.03 2.87
CA ILE A 165 -3.59 -0.70 2.32
C ILE A 165 -2.21 -0.25 2.79
N ALA A 166 -1.37 0.18 1.86
CA ALA A 166 -0.10 0.83 2.17
C ALA A 166 -0.16 2.31 1.80
N HIS A 167 0.21 3.17 2.75
CA HIS A 167 0.41 4.59 2.53
C HIS A 167 1.89 4.90 2.56
N PHE A 168 2.43 5.38 1.44
CA PHE A 168 3.80 5.88 1.32
C PHE A 168 3.79 7.39 1.54
N ASP A 169 4.40 7.87 2.62
CA ASP A 169 4.51 9.30 2.91
C ASP A 169 5.37 9.99 1.84
N ARG A 170 4.92 11.16 1.37
CA ARG A 170 5.59 11.96 0.33
C ARG A 170 6.20 13.25 0.88
N ARG A 171 6.15 13.47 2.20
CA ARG A 171 6.76 14.64 2.82
C ARG A 171 8.28 14.54 2.81
N PRO A 172 9.00 15.67 2.84
CA PRO A 172 10.44 15.69 3.05
C PRO A 172 10.83 14.97 4.35
N ILE A 173 11.97 14.27 4.34
CA ILE A 173 12.52 13.57 5.52
C ILE A 173 12.61 14.51 6.74
N ALA A 174 13.03 15.76 6.52
CA ALA A 174 13.16 16.75 7.59
C ALA A 174 11.82 17.09 8.27
N GLU A 175 10.67 16.91 7.60
CA GLU A 175 9.35 17.06 8.22
C GLU A 175 8.95 15.81 8.97
N ILE A 176 9.24 14.64 8.41
CA ILE A 176 8.96 13.34 9.02
C ILE A 176 9.68 13.21 10.37
N GLN A 177 10.95 13.62 10.43
CA GLN A 177 11.78 13.53 11.63
C GLN A 177 11.31 14.40 12.80
N LYS A 178 10.45 15.41 12.55
CA LYS A 178 9.88 16.24 13.62
C LYS A 178 8.85 15.49 14.45
N THR A 179 8.19 14.49 13.87
CA THR A 179 7.13 13.72 14.52
C THR A 179 7.30 12.23 14.19
N PRO A 180 8.28 11.54 14.80
CA PRO A 180 8.51 10.12 14.56
C PRO A 180 7.27 9.30 14.90
N MET A 181 6.91 8.36 14.03
CA MET A 181 5.73 7.51 14.19
C MET A 181 6.07 6.08 14.68
N GLU A 182 7.36 5.79 14.84
CA GLU A 182 7.89 4.58 15.48
C GLU A 182 7.21 3.28 14.98
N GLU A 183 6.56 2.52 15.86
CA GLU A 183 5.94 1.23 15.56
C GLU A 183 4.82 1.31 14.51
N LEU A 184 4.29 2.50 14.17
CA LEU A 184 3.34 2.66 13.06
C LEU A 184 4.01 2.60 11.68
N VAL A 185 5.34 2.64 11.64
CA VAL A 185 6.14 2.65 10.40
C VAL A 185 6.75 1.28 10.17
N LEU A 186 6.48 0.71 8.99
CA LEU A 186 7.02 -0.57 8.58
C LEU A 186 8.55 -0.54 8.54
N GLY A 187 9.18 -1.44 9.29
CA GLY A 187 10.64 -1.59 9.35
C GLY A 187 11.33 -0.80 10.47
N TYR A 188 10.59 -0.03 11.28
CA TYR A 188 11.15 0.73 12.40
C TYR A 188 11.74 -0.17 13.50
N GLY A 189 11.02 -1.23 13.89
CA GLY A 189 11.46 -2.19 14.90
C GLY A 189 10.99 -3.61 14.57
N GLU A 190 11.03 -4.51 15.56
CA GLU A 190 10.50 -5.88 15.44
C GLU A 190 8.98 -5.96 15.68
N ARG A 191 8.39 -4.91 16.24
CA ARG A 191 6.95 -4.77 16.47
C ARG A 191 6.37 -3.73 15.51
N LEU A 192 5.25 -4.08 14.88
CA LEU A 192 4.50 -3.23 13.95
C LEU A 192 3.08 -3.02 14.49
N CYS A 193 2.69 -1.77 14.66
CA CYS A 193 1.32 -1.35 14.95
C CYS A 193 0.58 -1.10 13.64
N VAL A 194 -0.49 -1.86 13.41
CA VAL A 194 -1.31 -1.77 12.20
C VAL A 194 -2.67 -1.24 12.58
N ALA A 195 -3.05 -0.11 11.97
CA ALA A 195 -4.40 0.41 12.10
C ALA A 195 -5.38 -0.49 11.33
N THR A 196 -6.55 -0.71 11.89
CA THR A 196 -7.58 -1.59 11.33
C THR A 196 -8.91 -0.88 11.25
N VAL A 197 -9.71 -1.23 10.24
CA VAL A 197 -11.08 -0.73 10.06
C VAL A 197 -11.90 -1.78 9.32
N SER A 198 -13.18 -1.91 9.62
CA SER A 198 -14.07 -2.80 8.85
C SER A 198 -14.09 -2.39 7.37
N TYR A 199 -14.14 -3.36 6.44
CA TYR A 199 -14.34 -3.06 5.02
C TYR A 199 -15.56 -2.17 4.79
N TRP A 200 -16.66 -2.43 5.51
CA TRP A 200 -17.93 -1.72 5.35
C TRP A 200 -17.85 -0.24 5.72
N GLU A 201 -16.96 0.13 6.63
CA GLU A 201 -16.74 1.51 7.08
C GLU A 201 -15.55 2.18 6.37
N SER A 202 -14.76 1.39 5.64
CA SER A 202 -13.54 1.85 4.99
C SER A 202 -13.82 2.83 3.83
N SER A 203 -12.84 3.71 3.58
CA SER A 203 -12.80 4.48 2.33
C SER A 203 -12.67 3.58 1.10
N GLN A 204 -12.09 2.38 1.25
CA GLN A 204 -11.93 1.41 0.17
C GLN A 204 -13.26 0.99 -0.43
N ARG A 205 -14.27 0.66 0.38
CA ARG A 205 -15.62 0.34 -0.13
C ARG A 205 -16.20 1.51 -0.91
N LYS A 206 -16.15 2.72 -0.33
CA LYS A 206 -16.70 3.94 -0.94
C LYS A 206 -16.04 4.23 -2.29
N MET A 207 -14.74 3.97 -2.43
CA MET A 207 -14.01 4.12 -3.68
C MET A 207 -14.46 3.08 -4.72
N LEU A 208 -14.58 1.81 -4.34
CA LEU A 208 -15.03 0.75 -5.24
C LEU A 208 -16.45 1.02 -5.77
N GLU A 209 -17.36 1.46 -4.89
CA GLU A 209 -18.73 1.82 -5.26
C GLU A 209 -18.78 2.97 -6.27
N ARG A 210 -17.91 3.99 -6.13
CA ARG A 210 -17.79 5.08 -7.11
C ARG A 210 -17.30 4.56 -8.47
N MET A 211 -16.28 3.71 -8.48
CA MET A 211 -15.77 3.11 -9.73
C MET A 211 -16.84 2.30 -10.46
N TRP A 212 -17.67 1.54 -9.73
CA TRP A 212 -18.79 0.81 -10.31
C TRP A 212 -19.86 1.75 -10.87
N GLN A 213 -20.22 2.81 -10.14
CA GLN A 213 -21.16 3.82 -10.63
C GLN A 213 -20.66 4.52 -11.90
N GLU A 214 -19.37 4.81 -12.00
CA GLU A 214 -18.75 5.39 -13.19
C GLU A 214 -18.75 4.41 -14.36
N ALA A 215 -18.43 3.13 -14.11
CA ALA A 215 -18.46 2.08 -15.12
C ALA A 215 -19.88 1.86 -15.68
N ASP A 216 -20.90 1.89 -14.83
CA ASP A 216 -22.31 1.74 -15.24
C ASP A 216 -22.80 2.93 -16.08
N ARG A 217 -22.22 4.11 -15.90
CA ARG A 217 -22.51 5.31 -16.70
C ARG A 217 -21.80 5.33 -18.05
N TRP A 218 -20.86 4.42 -18.30
CA TRP A 218 -20.15 4.35 -19.57
C TRP A 218 -21.11 3.91 -20.69
N PRO A 219 -21.27 4.68 -21.79
CA PRO A 219 -22.17 4.27 -22.85
C PRO A 219 -21.67 2.96 -23.45
N ARG A 220 -22.53 1.93 -23.44
CA ARG A 220 -22.31 0.70 -24.22
C ARG A 220 -22.17 1.13 -25.67
N LYS A 221 -20.93 1.29 -26.18
CA LYS A 221 -20.68 1.50 -27.61
C LYS A 221 -21.29 0.30 -28.33
N THR A 222 -22.49 0.50 -28.83
CA THR A 222 -23.20 -0.37 -29.75
C THR A 222 -22.27 -0.60 -30.94
N ARG A 223 -21.75 -1.81 -31.07
CA ARG A 223 -21.25 -2.29 -32.36
C ARG A 223 -22.46 -2.35 -33.29
N LEU A 224 -22.66 -1.31 -34.10
CA LEU A 224 -23.46 -1.47 -35.31
C LEU A 224 -22.56 -2.08 -36.39
N PRO A 225 -22.97 -3.20 -37.02
CA PRO A 225 -22.20 -3.80 -38.10
C PRO A 225 -22.21 -2.85 -39.31
N LYS A 226 -21.03 -2.67 -39.92
CA LYS A 226 -20.91 -2.01 -41.22
C LYS A 226 -21.70 -2.82 -42.25
N LYS A 227 -22.57 -2.14 -43.01
CA LYS A 227 -22.98 -2.56 -44.35
C LYS A 227 -22.40 -1.55 -45.34
#